data_AF-A0A368KDC0-F1
#
_entry.id   AF-A0A368KDC0-F1
#
_cell.length_a   1.000
_cell.length_b   1.000
_cell.length_c   1.000
_cell.angle_alpha   90.00
_cell.angle_beta   90.00
_cell.angle_gamma   90.00
#
_symmetry.space_group_name_H-M   'P 1'
#
loop_
_entity.id
_entity.type
_entity.pdbx_description
1 polymer ?
#
loop_
_entity_poly.entity_id
_entity_poly.type
_entity_poly.pdbx_seq_one_letter_code
_entity_poly.pdbx_strand_id
1 'polypeptide(L)'
;MPVPKKTPKSIYRPEILVVIGLLREMRDATGLNQTAFAAKLARSQTYVSQAERGAVRLDALQLRDWCRACGTNLIDWAQRMEGALGEEKATPRKKR
;
A
#
# COMPACT_ATOMS: atom_id res chain seq x y z
N MET A 1 15.70 25.52 21.24
CA MET A 1 15.07 24.23 20.90
C MET A 1 13.94 24.50 19.92
N PRO A 2 13.94 23.96 18.69
CA PRO A 2 12.86 24.22 17.76
C PRO A 2 11.56 23.58 18.24
N VAL A 3 10.51 24.40 18.24
CA VAL A 3 9.15 24.10 18.69
C VAL A 3 8.50 23.06 17.74
N PRO A 4 7.78 22.03 18.22
CA PRO A 4 7.11 21.08 17.36
C PRO A 4 6.02 21.78 16.53
N LYS A 5 6.16 21.74 15.20
CA LYS A 5 5.14 22.26 14.26
C LYS A 5 3.86 21.45 14.40
N LYS A 6 2.76 22.14 14.71
CA LYS A 6 1.38 21.64 14.81
C LYS A 6 1.02 20.84 13.55
N THR A 7 1.03 19.51 13.63
CA THR A 7 0.59 18.65 12.52
C THR A 7 -0.94 18.74 12.43
N PRO A 8 -1.53 19.15 11.30
CA PRO A 8 -2.97 19.03 11.11
C PRO A 8 -3.36 17.56 11.32
N LYS A 9 -4.53 17.30 11.93
CA LYS A 9 -5.09 15.96 12.14
C LYS A 9 -5.30 15.28 10.78
N SER A 10 -4.22 14.75 10.22
CA SER A 10 -4.19 14.04 8.95
C SER A 10 -4.67 12.62 9.21
N ILE A 11 -5.98 12.49 9.40
CA ILE A 11 -6.66 11.19 9.44
C ILE A 11 -6.60 10.54 8.04
N TYR A 12 -6.42 11.35 6.99
CA TYR A 12 -6.23 10.90 5.62
C TYR A 12 -4.91 11.44 5.07
N ARG A 13 -3.92 10.57 4.96
CA ARG A 13 -2.66 10.82 4.25
C ARG A 13 -2.86 10.35 2.80
N PRO A 14 -2.74 11.21 1.77
CA PRO A 14 -2.92 10.80 0.38
C PRO A 14 -2.03 9.62 -0.01
N GLU A 15 -0.88 9.50 0.65
CA GLU A 15 0.09 8.41 0.48
C GLU A 15 -0.52 7.03 0.80
N ILE A 16 -1.57 6.96 1.60
CA ILE A 16 -2.30 5.71 1.89
C ILE A 16 -2.94 5.15 0.63
N LEU A 17 -3.48 6.01 -0.25
CA LEU A 17 -4.10 5.56 -1.50
C LEU A 17 -3.06 4.97 -2.46
N VAL A 18 -1.85 5.54 -2.47
CA VAL A 18 -0.72 5.01 -3.25
C VAL A 18 -0.33 3.62 -2.74
N VAL A 19 -0.19 3.46 -1.43
CA VAL A 19 0.10 2.15 -0.80
C VAL A 19 -0.96 1.11 -1.15
N ILE A 20 -2.24 1.47 -1.05
CA ILE A 20 -3.36 0.58 -1.38
C ILE A 20 -3.34 0.19 -2.87
N GLY A 21 -3.08 1.16 -3.75
CA GLY A 21 -2.95 0.92 -5.19
C GLY A 21 -1.87 -0.11 -5.48
N LEU A 22 -0.68 0.07 -4.90
CA LEU A 22 0.44 -0.86 -5.05
C LEU A 22 0.11 -2.27 -4.55
N LEU A 23 -0.57 -2.41 -3.41
CA LEU A 23 -0.99 -3.72 -2.89
C LEU A 23 -1.91 -4.46 -3.86
N ARG A 24 -2.86 -3.73 -4.45
CA ARG A 24 -3.81 -4.26 -5.42
C ARG A 24 -3.12 -4.63 -6.73
N GLU A 25 -2.26 -3.77 -7.25
CA GLU A 25 -1.48 -4.03 -8.47
C GLU A 25 -0.60 -5.27 -8.31
N MET A 26 0.08 -5.42 -7.18
CA MET A 26 0.87 -6.61 -6.89
C MET A 26 0.01 -7.87 -6.84
N ARG A 27 -1.21 -7.82 -6.28
CA ARG A 27 -2.12 -8.96 -6.33
C ARG A 27 -2.54 -9.24 -7.77
N ASP A 28 -2.99 -8.23 -8.51
CA ASP A 28 -3.46 -8.37 -9.89
C ASP A 28 -2.36 -8.96 -10.79
N ALA A 29 -1.10 -8.59 -10.58
CA ALA A 29 0.05 -9.14 -11.29
C ALA A 29 0.26 -10.66 -11.07
N THR A 30 -0.25 -11.23 -9.97
CA THR A 30 -0.22 -12.69 -9.76
C THR A 30 -1.28 -13.44 -10.54
N GLY A 31 -2.26 -12.73 -11.13
CA GLY A 31 -3.44 -13.33 -11.75
C GLY A 31 -4.45 -13.92 -10.76
N LEU A 32 -4.22 -13.78 -9.44
CA LEU A 32 -5.10 -14.32 -8.41
C LEU A 32 -6.21 -13.32 -8.06
N ASN A 33 -7.45 -13.80 -8.02
CA ASN A 33 -8.54 -13.05 -7.40
C ASN A 33 -8.36 -12.95 -5.87
N GLN A 34 -9.14 -12.09 -5.22
CA GLN A 34 -9.02 -11.84 -3.77
C GLN A 34 -9.18 -13.12 -2.93
N THR A 35 -10.05 -14.05 -3.32
CA THR A 35 -10.28 -15.31 -2.60
C THR A 35 -9.07 -16.23 -2.69
N ALA A 36 -8.53 -16.43 -3.90
CA ALA A 36 -7.36 -17.28 -4.12
C ALA A 36 -6.11 -16.69 -3.46
N PHE A 37 -5.95 -15.36 -3.52
CA PHE A 37 -4.86 -14.67 -2.85
C PHE A 37 -4.98 -14.76 -1.32
N ALA A 38 -6.19 -14.63 -0.78
CA ALA A 38 -6.44 -14.80 0.65
C ALA A 38 -6.09 -16.21 1.14
N ALA A 39 -6.44 -17.24 0.35
CA ALA A 39 -6.03 -18.61 0.63
C ALA A 39 -4.51 -18.77 0.68
N LYS A 40 -3.78 -18.14 -0.25
CA LYS A 40 -2.31 -18.14 -0.26
C LYS A 40 -1.71 -17.45 0.96
N LEU A 41 -2.38 -16.42 1.49
CA LEU A 41 -1.99 -15.72 2.71
C LEU A 41 -2.46 -16.40 4.01
N ALA A 42 -3.20 -17.53 3.92
CA ALA A 42 -3.89 -18.13 5.05
C ALA A 42 -4.79 -17.13 5.82
N ARG A 43 -5.47 -16.25 5.07
CA ARG A 43 -6.40 -15.23 5.58
C ARG A 43 -7.76 -15.33 4.88
N SER A 44 -8.74 -14.58 5.38
CA SER A 44 -10.07 -14.50 4.75
C SER A 44 -10.06 -13.55 3.54
N GLN A 45 -10.94 -13.81 2.57
CA GLN A 45 -11.14 -12.88 1.45
C GLN A 45 -11.54 -11.48 1.94
N THR A 46 -12.32 -11.39 3.02
CA THR A 46 -12.70 -10.13 3.65
C THR A 46 -11.48 -9.35 4.15
N TYR A 47 -10.46 -10.01 4.71
CA TYR A 47 -9.22 -9.35 5.13
C TYR A 47 -8.50 -8.71 3.94
N VAL A 48 -8.36 -9.44 2.82
CA VAL A 48 -7.76 -8.92 1.58
C VAL A 48 -8.55 -7.72 1.06
N SER A 49 -9.87 -7.82 1.01
CA SER A 49 -10.75 -6.70 0.60
C SER A 49 -10.65 -5.48 1.53
N GLN A 50 -10.50 -5.68 2.84
CA GLN A 50 -10.33 -4.58 3.79
C GLN A 50 -8.96 -3.92 3.67
N ALA A 51 -7.89 -4.71 3.46
CA ALA A 51 -6.55 -4.20 3.20
C ALA A 51 -6.52 -3.37 1.90
N GLU A 52 -7.12 -3.88 0.81
CA GLU A 52 -7.22 -3.19 -0.49
C GLU A 52 -8.15 -1.98 -0.49
N ARG A 53 -8.90 -1.74 0.59
CA ARG A 53 -9.70 -0.52 0.79
C ARG A 53 -9.12 0.41 1.83
N GLY A 54 -8.01 0.02 2.48
CA GLY A 54 -7.41 0.79 3.58
C GLY A 54 -8.19 0.73 4.89
N ALA A 55 -9.20 -0.14 5.00
CA ALA A 55 -9.96 -0.33 6.23
C ALA A 55 -9.13 -1.08 7.29
N VAL A 56 -8.23 -1.95 6.85
CA VAL A 56 -7.20 -2.59 7.69
C VAL A 56 -5.84 -2.10 7.25
N ARG A 57 -5.06 -1.60 8.20
CA ARG A 57 -3.66 -1.23 7.97
C ARG A 57 -2.78 -2.46 8.16
N LEU A 58 -1.97 -2.75 7.15
CA LEU A 58 -0.96 -3.79 7.23
C LEU A 58 0.25 -3.26 7.99
N ASP A 59 0.68 -3.97 9.03
CA ASP A 59 1.99 -3.73 9.64
C ASP A 59 3.13 -4.24 8.73
N ALA A 60 4.39 -3.98 9.10
CA ALA A 60 5.55 -4.35 8.29
C ALA A 60 5.69 -5.87 8.06
N LEU A 61 5.28 -6.71 9.01
CA LEU A 61 5.33 -8.17 8.87
C LEU A 61 4.21 -8.65 7.96
N GLN A 62 2.99 -8.15 8.14
CA GLN A 62 1.85 -8.46 7.28
C GLN A 62 2.11 -8.04 5.83
N LEU A 63 2.72 -6.87 5.65
CA LEU A 63 3.12 -6.38 4.33
C LEU A 63 4.21 -7.25 3.71
N ARG A 64 5.19 -7.71 4.50
CA ARG A 64 6.20 -8.68 4.03
C ARG A 64 5.55 -9.98 3.56
N ASP A 65 4.58 -10.48 4.31
CA ASP A 65 3.86 -11.71 3.97
C ASP A 65 3.02 -11.53 2.69
N TRP A 66 2.38 -10.37 2.52
CA TRP A 66 1.71 -9.98 1.28
C TRP A 66 2.67 -10.00 0.08
N CYS A 67 3.83 -9.36 0.22
CA CYS A 67 4.85 -9.33 -0.83
C CYS A 67 5.30 -10.75 -1.20
N ARG A 68 5.57 -11.60 -0.19
CA ARG A 68 5.96 -13.00 -0.41
C ARG A 68 4.86 -13.81 -1.10
N ALA A 69 3.60 -13.60 -0.75
CA ALA A 69 2.47 -14.22 -1.44
C ALA A 69 2.37 -13.75 -2.90
N CYS A 70 2.79 -12.52 -3.21
CA CYS A 70 2.93 -12.02 -4.58
C CYS A 70 4.19 -12.50 -5.31
N GLY A 71 5.11 -13.22 -4.64
CA GLY A 71 6.38 -13.66 -5.23
C GLY A 71 7.47 -12.58 -5.24
N THR A 72 7.31 -11.52 -4.45
CA THR A 72 8.29 -10.44 -4.28
C THR A 72 8.70 -10.32 -2.80
N ASN A 73 9.40 -9.25 -2.44
CA ASN A 73 9.89 -8.99 -1.10
C ASN A 73 9.55 -7.56 -0.65
N LEU A 74 9.71 -7.30 0.65
CA LEU A 74 9.37 -6.01 1.25
C LEU A 74 10.24 -4.85 0.71
N ILE A 75 11.49 -5.13 0.33
CA ILE A 75 12.43 -4.12 -0.19
C ILE A 75 11.99 -3.65 -1.57
N ASP A 76 11.66 -4.58 -2.48
CA ASP A 76 11.15 -4.25 -3.81
C ASP A 76 9.86 -3.41 -3.72
N TRP A 77 8.95 -3.79 -2.82
CA TRP A 77 7.74 -3.03 -2.56
C TRP A 77 8.06 -1.62 -2.04
N ALA A 78 8.99 -1.50 -1.08
CA ALA A 78 9.38 -0.21 -0.51
C ALA A 78 10.00 0.70 -1.57
N GLN A 79 10.84 0.17 -2.47
CA GLN A 79 11.40 0.91 -3.59
C GLN A 79 10.32 1.43 -4.54
N ARG A 80 9.32 0.61 -4.88
CA ARG A 80 8.18 1.03 -5.71
C ARG A 80 7.34 2.12 -5.02
N MET A 81 7.13 1.98 -3.72
CA MET A 81 6.40 2.94 -2.91
C MET A 81 7.12 4.30 -2.84
N GLU A 82 8.42 4.30 -2.55
CA GLU A 82 9.23 5.52 -2.56
C GLU A 82 9.31 6.15 -3.97
N GLY A 83 9.36 5.33 -5.02
CA GLY A 83 9.25 5.80 -6.41
C GLY A 83 7.93 6.53 -6.67
N ALA A 84 6.80 5.88 -6.36
CA ALA A 84 5.47 6.44 -6.59
C ALA A 84 5.22 7.72 -5.76
N LEU A 85 5.70 7.76 -4.51
CA LEU A 85 5.60 8.96 -3.67
C LEU A 85 6.62 10.05 -4.06
N GLY A 86 7.77 9.67 -4.60
CA GLY A 86 8.80 10.56 -5.13
C GLY A 86 8.34 11.29 -6.40
N GLU A 87 7.59 10.61 -7.29
CA GLU A 87 7.00 11.22 -8.48
C GLU A 87 5.89 12.24 -8.14
N GLU A 88 5.26 12.15 -6.97
CA GLU A 88 4.29 13.14 -6.50
C GLU A 88 4.93 14.52 -6.23
N LYS A 89 6.26 14.58 -6.01
CA LYS A 89 7.01 15.85 -5.97
C LYS A 89 7.37 16.41 -7.36
N ALA A 90 7.28 15.59 -8.42
CA ALA A 90 7.75 15.94 -9.76
C ALA A 90 6.64 16.38 -10.74
N THR A 91 5.38 16.41 -10.32
CA THR A 91 4.28 16.80 -11.21
C THR A 91 3.72 18.19 -10.84
N PRO A 92 4.01 19.26 -11.62
CA PRO A 92 3.24 20.48 -11.50
C PRO A 92 1.81 20.15 -11.94
N ARG A 93 0.86 20.26 -11.00
CA ARG A 93 -0.58 20.18 -11.30
C ARG A 93 -0.93 21.27 -12.33
N LYS A 94 -0.97 20.93 -13.62
CA LYS A 94 -1.68 21.74 -14.62
C LYS A 94 -3.18 21.46 -14.49
N LYS A 95 -3.93 22.46 -14.00
CA LYS A 95 -5.36 22.66 -14.30
C LYS A 95 -5.45 24.04 -14.95
N ARG A 96 -5.77 24.06 -16.26
CA ARG A 96 -7.05 24.49 -16.86
C ARG A 96 -7.33 25.96 -16.61
#